data_AF-A0A560WCF5-F1
#
_entry.id   AF-A0A560WCF5-F1
#
_cell.length_a   1.000
_cell.length_b   1.000
_cell.length_c   1.000
_cell.angle_alpha   90.00
_cell.angle_beta   90.00
_cell.angle_gamma   90.00
#
_symmetry.space_group_name_H-M   'P 1'
#
loop_
_entity.id
_entity.type
_entity.pdbx_description
1 polymer ?
#
loop_
_entity_poly.entity_id
_entity_poly.type
_entity_poly.pdbx_seq_one_letter_code
_entity_poly.pdbx_strand_id
1 'polypeptide(L)'
;MRQHRAGLLVAATAPAPALVLSTPAFAGPSAAPAPATTATVSSETPPDEMTEDELRAAITAILETEAGGRSVTEAATQALNGTADDMRTFLKTGYQLAQADDDRCTLFVILGKAQQNGDKRVVQEIDALLDRDVPEETRAWLETGYPLAQAEDDRVALFVTLGQAQKAGDTKLVQEVNGLLDRMDAEEIRTWLTAHRTA
;
A
#
# COMPACT_ATOMS: atom_id res chain seq x y z
N MET A 1 34.22 -23.03 -6.11
CA MET A 1 34.98 -23.37 -4.88
C MET A 1 34.13 -23.02 -3.65
N ARG A 2 33.97 -24.00 -2.74
CA ARG A 2 33.89 -23.93 -1.26
C ARG A 2 33.21 -22.70 -0.62
N GLN A 3 31.99 -22.78 -0.08
CA GLN A 3 31.61 -23.20 1.30
C GLN A 3 32.57 -22.81 2.44
N HIS A 4 32.05 -22.02 3.40
CA HIS A 4 32.25 -22.25 4.83
C HIS A 4 30.91 -22.20 5.58
N ARG A 5 30.57 -23.36 6.15
CA ARG A 5 29.54 -23.59 7.15
C ARG A 5 30.11 -23.27 8.54
N ALA A 6 29.29 -22.75 9.44
CA ALA A 6 29.38 -23.05 10.87
C ALA A 6 27.96 -23.04 11.44
N GLY A 7 27.48 -24.20 11.85
CA GLY A 7 26.18 -24.38 12.49
C GLY A 7 26.31 -24.39 14.01
N LEU A 8 25.18 -24.20 14.68
CA LEU A 8 24.98 -24.68 16.04
C LEU A 8 23.55 -25.21 16.17
N LEU A 9 23.46 -26.53 16.35
CA LEU A 9 22.29 -27.28 16.77
C LEU A 9 22.26 -27.29 18.30
N VAL A 10 21.16 -26.87 18.91
CA VAL A 10 20.78 -27.31 20.26
C VAL A 10 19.29 -27.65 20.23
N ALA A 11 19.00 -28.93 20.48
CA ALA A 11 17.67 -29.47 20.72
C ALA A 11 17.30 -29.29 22.19
N ALA A 12 16.01 -29.04 22.50
CA ALA A 12 15.31 -29.62 23.65
C ALA A 12 13.84 -29.16 23.73
N THR A 13 12.95 -30.12 23.47
CA THR A 13 11.82 -30.54 24.34
C THR A 13 10.74 -29.52 24.75
N ALA A 14 9.54 -29.69 24.17
CA ALA A 14 8.26 -29.16 24.67
C ALA A 14 7.85 -29.81 26.00
N PRO A 15 6.99 -29.17 26.82
CA PRO A 15 5.57 -29.50 26.71
C PRO A 15 4.60 -28.31 26.89
N ALA A 16 3.45 -28.41 26.20
CA ALA A 16 2.31 -27.51 26.30
C ALA A 16 1.51 -27.75 27.60
N PRO A 17 1.01 -26.71 28.30
CA PRO A 17 -0.05 -26.85 29.27
C PRO A 17 -1.41 -26.56 28.63
N ALA A 18 -2.25 -27.59 28.53
CA ALA A 18 -3.68 -27.46 28.36
C ALA A 18 -4.28 -26.88 29.65
N LEU A 19 -4.88 -25.70 29.60
CA LEU A 19 -5.66 -25.14 30.70
C LEU A 19 -7.14 -25.40 30.49
N VAL A 20 -7.67 -26.18 31.43
CA VAL A 20 -9.05 -26.65 31.54
C VAL A 20 -9.93 -25.47 32.01
N LEU A 21 -10.96 -25.12 31.25
CA LEU A 21 -11.92 -24.08 31.62
C LEU A 21 -12.90 -24.62 32.68
N SER A 22 -12.60 -24.42 33.96
CA SER A 22 -13.58 -24.58 35.06
C SER A 22 -14.37 -23.28 35.23
N THR A 23 -15.68 -23.35 35.05
CA THR A 23 -16.61 -22.26 35.36
C THR A 23 -17.05 -22.35 36.82
N PRO A 24 -17.06 -21.22 37.54
CA PRO A 24 -18.09 -20.99 38.54
C PRO A 24 -18.93 -19.77 38.17
N ALA A 25 -20.24 -19.99 38.18
CA ALA A 25 -21.26 -18.95 38.20
C ALA A 25 -21.29 -18.29 39.60
N PHE A 26 -21.29 -16.96 39.67
CA PHE A 26 -21.62 -16.23 40.89
C PHE A 26 -22.47 -14.99 40.57
N ALA A 27 -23.49 -14.78 41.39
CA ALA A 27 -24.50 -13.74 41.27
C ALA A 27 -24.21 -12.58 42.25
N GLY A 28 -23.94 -11.37 41.70
CA GLY A 28 -24.10 -9.99 42.23
C GLY A 28 -23.58 -9.61 43.64
N PRO A 29 -23.66 -8.31 44.04
CA PRO A 29 -23.59 -7.07 43.28
C PRO A 29 -22.48 -6.10 43.80
N SER A 30 -22.25 -5.00 43.08
CA SER A 30 -21.60 -3.76 43.57
C SER A 30 -20.06 -3.75 43.76
N ALA A 31 -19.35 -3.23 42.76
CA ALA A 31 -18.34 -2.17 42.91
C ALA A 31 -17.76 -1.75 41.54
N ALA A 32 -17.77 -0.44 41.31
CA ALA A 32 -17.07 0.41 40.33
C ALA A 32 -16.27 -0.21 39.16
N PRO A 33 -16.41 0.31 37.92
CA PRO A 33 -15.48 -0.01 36.84
C PRO A 33 -14.15 0.71 37.08
N ALA A 34 -13.08 -0.04 37.39
CA ALA A 34 -11.73 0.48 37.22
C ALA A 34 -11.39 0.40 35.71
N PRO A 35 -11.00 1.52 35.07
CA PRO A 35 -10.72 1.53 33.65
C PRO A 35 -9.47 0.70 33.38
N ALA A 36 -9.56 -0.23 32.43
CA ALA A 36 -8.39 -0.81 31.82
C ALA A 36 -7.69 0.30 31.03
N THR A 37 -6.58 0.80 31.57
CA THR A 37 -5.69 1.70 30.86
C THR A 37 -5.07 0.91 29.71
N THR A 38 -5.64 1.02 28.52
CA THR A 38 -4.94 0.69 27.29
C THR A 38 -3.76 1.65 27.19
N ALA A 39 -2.55 1.14 27.42
CA ALA A 39 -1.34 1.86 27.14
C ALA A 39 -1.20 1.97 25.61
N THR A 40 -1.71 3.06 25.06
CA THR A 40 -1.43 3.53 23.71
C THR A 40 0.06 3.84 23.64
N VAL A 41 0.85 2.95 23.04
CA VAL A 41 2.17 3.32 22.53
C VAL A 41 1.94 3.93 21.15
N SER A 42 1.52 5.20 21.15
CA SER A 42 1.75 6.11 20.03
C SER A 42 2.80 7.08 20.54
N SER A 43 4.07 6.71 20.41
CA SER A 43 5.17 7.67 20.54
C SER A 43 5.24 8.49 19.26
N GLU A 44 4.24 9.36 19.07
CA GLU A 44 4.33 10.51 18.20
C GLU A 44 3.78 11.66 19.04
N THR A 45 4.68 12.56 19.46
CA THR A 45 4.31 13.73 20.26
C THR A 45 3.18 14.46 19.54
N PRO A 46 2.02 14.68 20.17
CA PRO A 46 0.92 15.39 19.54
C PRO A 46 1.40 16.75 19.02
N PRO A 47 0.95 17.22 17.83
CA PRO A 47 1.38 18.51 17.28
C PRO A 47 1.19 19.70 18.23
N ASP A 48 0.28 19.60 19.19
CA ASP A 48 0.05 20.63 20.21
C ASP A 48 1.20 20.79 21.22
N GLU A 49 1.96 19.73 21.46
CA GLU A 49 3.08 19.73 22.41
C GLU A 49 4.41 20.07 21.72
N MET A 50 4.44 20.10 20.38
CA MET A 50 5.63 20.40 19.60
C MET A 50 5.95 21.89 19.60
N THR A 51 7.24 22.18 19.75
CA THR A 51 7.81 23.51 19.53
C THR A 51 7.74 23.89 18.05
N GLU A 52 7.87 25.19 17.75
CA GLU A 52 7.86 25.65 16.35
C GLU A 52 8.94 24.99 15.49
N ASP A 53 10.14 24.80 16.04
CA ASP A 53 11.26 24.19 15.33
C ASP A 53 10.98 22.70 15.04
N GLU A 54 10.37 21.98 15.98
CA GLU A 54 9.95 20.59 15.77
C GLU A 54 8.83 20.48 14.73
N LEU A 55 7.85 21.39 14.76
CA LEU A 55 6.78 21.46 13.75
C LEU A 55 7.37 21.67 12.35
N ARG A 56 8.28 22.64 12.23
CA ARG A 56 8.97 22.93 10.97
C ARG A 56 9.78 21.71 10.49
N ALA A 57 10.53 21.06 11.37
CA ALA A 57 11.28 19.86 11.05
C ALA A 57 10.37 18.69 10.59
N ALA A 58 9.22 18.49 11.24
CA ALA A 58 8.27 17.45 10.84
C ALA A 58 7.66 17.72 9.46
N ILE A 59 7.30 18.97 9.15
CA ILE A 59 6.77 19.33 7.83
C ILE A 59 7.86 19.18 6.75
N THR A 60 9.10 19.57 7.05
CA THR A 60 10.23 19.33 6.13
C THR A 60 10.46 17.84 5.89
N ALA A 61 10.39 17.00 6.92
CA ALA A 61 10.52 15.55 6.77
C ALA A 61 9.42 14.98 5.85
N ILE A 62 8.18 15.46 5.95
CA ILE A 62 7.09 15.08 5.03
C ILE A 62 7.44 15.45 3.58
N LEU A 63 7.95 16.66 3.36
CA LEU A 63 8.37 17.14 2.03
C LEU A 63 9.55 16.35 1.44
N GLU A 64 10.41 15.78 2.28
CA GLU A 64 11.53 14.92 1.85
C GLU A 64 11.08 13.50 1.47
N THR A 65 9.88 13.08 1.87
CA THR A 65 9.35 11.78 1.45
C THR A 65 8.92 11.82 -0.02
N GLU A 66 9.23 10.75 -0.77
CA GLU A 66 8.72 10.58 -2.14
C GLU A 66 7.18 10.42 -2.20
N ALA A 67 6.51 10.31 -1.05
CA ALA A 67 5.06 10.28 -0.93
C ALA A 67 4.40 11.67 -1.02
N GLY A 68 5.18 12.76 -1.02
CA GLY A 68 4.68 14.12 -1.13
C GLY A 68 4.23 14.45 -2.56
N GLY A 69 2.94 14.33 -2.84
CA GLY A 69 2.37 14.84 -4.08
C GLY A 69 2.34 16.37 -4.12
N ARG A 70 1.79 16.92 -5.20
CA ARG A 70 1.73 18.36 -5.45
C ARG A 70 0.90 19.07 -4.38
N SER A 71 -0.23 18.50 -4.00
CA SER A 71 -1.16 19.10 -3.03
C SER A 71 -0.54 19.12 -1.64
N VAL A 72 0.12 18.02 -1.23
CA VAL A 72 0.90 17.97 0.02
C VAL A 72 2.00 19.04 0.02
N THR A 73 2.71 19.20 -1.09
CA THR A 73 3.79 20.20 -1.21
C THR A 73 3.26 21.63 -1.06
N GLU A 74 2.16 21.96 -1.73
CA GLU A 74 1.52 23.27 -1.67
C GLU A 74 1.00 23.57 -0.26
N ALA A 75 0.29 22.62 0.37
CA ALA A 75 -0.24 22.76 1.72
C ALA A 75 0.86 22.87 2.79
N ALA A 76 1.92 22.05 2.69
CA ALA A 76 3.08 22.14 3.56
C ALA A 76 3.80 23.48 3.43
N THR A 77 4.00 23.96 2.19
CA THR A 77 4.63 25.26 1.93
C THR A 77 3.79 26.41 2.51
N GLN A 78 2.47 26.34 2.39
CA GLN A 78 1.56 27.31 2.99
C GLN A 78 1.68 27.32 4.52
N ALA A 79 1.73 26.14 5.15
CA ALA A 79 1.87 26.01 6.60
C ALA A 79 3.22 26.57 7.09
N LEU A 80 4.32 26.29 6.37
CA LEU A 80 5.65 26.78 6.70
C LEU A 80 5.82 28.30 6.58
N ASN A 81 5.04 28.93 5.69
CA ASN A 81 5.00 30.39 5.52
C ASN A 81 4.04 31.08 6.50
N GLY A 82 3.27 30.30 7.27
CA GLY A 82 2.29 30.78 8.24
C GLY A 82 2.84 30.85 9.66
N THR A 83 1.93 30.70 10.62
CA THR A 83 2.20 30.68 12.06
C THR A 83 2.43 29.26 12.57
N ALA A 84 2.91 29.13 13.81
CA ALA A 84 3.00 27.82 14.48
C ALA A 84 1.65 27.08 14.54
N ASP A 85 0.53 27.82 14.65
CA ASP A 85 -0.81 27.22 14.65
C ASP A 85 -1.21 26.69 13.27
N ASP A 86 -0.75 27.33 12.19
CA ASP A 86 -0.94 26.82 10.83
C ASP A 86 -0.16 25.52 10.62
N MET A 87 1.07 25.45 11.13
CA MET A 87 1.89 24.23 11.11
C MET A 87 1.23 23.08 11.91
N ARG A 88 0.68 23.36 13.09
CA ARG A 88 -0.08 22.37 13.86
C ARG A 88 -1.33 21.90 13.12
N THR A 89 -2.07 22.82 12.54
CA THR A 89 -3.30 22.51 11.79
C THR A 89 -3.01 21.64 10.57
N PHE A 90 -1.91 21.93 9.87
CA PHE A 90 -1.45 21.10 8.77
C PHE A 90 -1.13 19.67 9.23
N LEU A 91 -0.31 19.50 10.27
CA LEU A 91 0.06 18.16 10.75
C LEU A 91 -1.14 17.37 11.30
N LYS A 92 -2.13 18.04 11.89
CA LYS A 92 -3.33 17.38 12.42
C LYS A 92 -4.30 16.90 11.35
N THR A 93 -4.60 17.75 10.37
CA THR A 93 -5.68 17.50 9.40
C THR A 93 -5.32 17.89 7.98
N GLY A 94 -4.52 18.95 7.79
CA GLY A 94 -4.19 19.46 6.46
C GLY A 94 -3.39 18.46 5.60
N TYR A 95 -2.46 17.72 6.22
CA TYR A 95 -1.68 16.70 5.54
C TYR A 95 -2.55 15.59 4.97
N GLN A 96 -3.47 15.05 5.79
CA GLN A 96 -4.37 13.96 5.38
C GLN A 96 -5.26 14.37 4.21
N LEU A 97 -5.81 15.59 4.25
CA LEU A 97 -6.64 16.12 3.16
C LEU A 97 -5.83 16.30 1.87
N ALA A 98 -4.66 16.93 1.97
CA ALA A 98 -3.80 17.14 0.80
C ALA A 98 -3.33 15.82 0.19
N GLN A 99 -3.05 14.82 1.03
CA GLN A 99 -2.65 13.50 0.57
C GLN A 99 -3.81 12.75 -0.09
N ALA A 100 -5.04 12.90 0.41
CA ALA A 100 -6.23 12.33 -0.24
C ALA A 100 -6.43 12.91 -1.65
N ASP A 101 -6.20 14.21 -1.84
CA ASP A 101 -6.28 14.85 -3.15
C ASP A 101 -5.19 14.33 -4.12
N ASP A 102 -3.97 14.14 -3.62
CA ASP A 102 -2.88 13.56 -4.41
C ASP A 102 -3.13 12.08 -4.76
N ASP A 103 -3.68 11.30 -3.83
CA ASP A 103 -4.05 9.90 -4.05
C ASP A 103 -5.15 9.80 -5.13
N ARG A 104 -6.16 10.68 -5.10
CA ARG A 104 -7.20 10.76 -6.14
C ARG A 104 -6.62 11.13 -7.50
N CYS A 105 -5.70 12.09 -7.55
CA CYS A 105 -5.01 12.41 -8.81
C CYS A 105 -4.24 11.20 -9.36
N THR A 106 -3.59 10.45 -8.48
CA THR A 106 -2.87 9.22 -8.83
C THR A 106 -3.82 8.17 -9.41
N LEU A 107 -5.02 7.99 -8.84
CA LEU A 107 -6.05 7.11 -9.42
C LEU A 107 -6.39 7.49 -10.86
N PHE A 108 -6.62 8.78 -11.16
CA PHE A 108 -6.93 9.21 -12.53
C PHE A 108 -5.77 8.98 -13.51
N VAL A 109 -4.53 9.17 -13.06
CA VAL A 109 -3.35 8.88 -13.87
C VAL A 109 -3.26 7.37 -14.18
N ILE A 110 -3.49 6.51 -13.19
CA ILE A 110 -3.50 5.06 -13.38
C ILE A 110 -4.66 4.66 -14.29
N LEU A 111 -5.87 5.18 -14.06
CA LEU A 111 -7.07 4.89 -14.84
C LEU A 111 -6.85 5.17 -16.32
N GLY A 112 -6.26 6.33 -16.67
CA GLY A 112 -5.97 6.67 -18.06
C GLY A 112 -5.02 5.67 -18.74
N LYS A 113 -4.00 5.18 -18.02
CA LYS A 113 -3.08 4.15 -18.53
C LYS A 113 -3.77 2.79 -18.63
N ALA A 114 -4.54 2.41 -17.61
CA ALA A 114 -5.26 1.15 -17.55
C ALA A 114 -6.27 1.03 -18.71
N GLN A 115 -7.00 2.11 -19.01
CA GLN A 115 -7.92 2.16 -20.15
C GLN A 115 -7.21 1.99 -21.49
N GLN A 116 -6.03 2.59 -21.67
CA GLN A 116 -5.22 2.43 -22.89
C GLN A 116 -4.71 1.00 -23.05
N ASN A 117 -4.32 0.35 -21.95
CA ASN A 117 -3.80 -1.01 -21.94
C ASN A 117 -4.90 -2.09 -22.02
N GLY A 118 -6.15 -1.73 -21.72
CA GLY A 118 -7.26 -2.68 -21.58
C GLY A 118 -7.28 -3.42 -20.24
N ASP A 119 -6.68 -2.83 -19.19
CA ASP A 119 -6.53 -3.41 -17.85
C ASP A 119 -7.88 -3.31 -17.10
N LYS A 120 -8.73 -4.32 -17.28
CA LYS A 120 -10.14 -4.27 -16.84
C LYS A 120 -10.29 -4.30 -15.33
N ARG A 121 -9.49 -5.10 -14.63
CA ARG A 121 -9.58 -5.22 -13.18
C ARG A 121 -9.15 -3.91 -12.51
N VAL A 122 -8.04 -3.32 -12.97
CA VAL A 122 -7.58 -2.01 -12.49
C VAL A 122 -8.67 -0.95 -12.70
N VAL A 123 -9.27 -0.87 -13.89
CA VAL A 123 -10.36 0.08 -14.17
C VAL A 123 -11.54 -0.11 -13.20
N GLN A 124 -12.01 -1.34 -13.01
CA GLN A 124 -13.15 -1.64 -12.13
C GLN A 124 -12.88 -1.29 -10.67
N GLU A 125 -11.69 -1.62 -10.16
CA GLU A 125 -11.34 -1.33 -8.78
C GLU A 125 -11.17 0.19 -8.55
N ILE A 126 -10.61 0.92 -9.52
CA ILE A 126 -10.54 2.39 -9.46
C ILE A 126 -11.94 3.01 -9.49
N ASP A 127 -12.82 2.58 -10.39
CA ASP A 127 -14.19 3.11 -10.46
C ASP A 127 -14.91 2.92 -9.11
N ALA A 128 -14.76 1.75 -8.48
CA ALA A 128 -15.33 1.47 -7.16
C ALA A 128 -14.70 2.28 -6.01
N LEU A 129 -13.44 2.69 -6.13
CA LEU A 129 -12.79 3.58 -5.16
C LEU A 129 -13.29 5.02 -5.32
N LEU A 130 -13.40 5.50 -6.56
CA LEU A 130 -13.91 6.83 -6.88
C LEU A 130 -15.38 6.99 -6.46
N ASP A 131 -16.19 5.94 -6.60
CA ASP A 131 -17.59 5.95 -6.16
C ASP A 131 -17.75 6.00 -4.64
N ARG A 132 -16.83 5.37 -3.89
CA ARG A 132 -16.85 5.36 -2.42
C ARG A 132 -16.22 6.62 -1.81
N ASP A 133 -15.21 7.18 -2.47
CA ASP A 133 -14.46 8.39 -2.07
C ASP A 133 -13.92 8.32 -0.64
N VAL A 134 -13.38 7.15 -0.26
CA VAL A 134 -12.77 6.91 1.06
C VAL A 134 -11.23 6.97 0.93
N PRO A 135 -10.56 7.97 1.53
CA PRO A 135 -9.10 8.14 1.39
C PRO A 135 -8.28 6.95 1.90
N GLU A 136 -8.68 6.36 3.03
CA GLU A 136 -7.94 5.23 3.62
C GLU A 136 -7.98 3.99 2.72
N GLU A 137 -9.13 3.73 2.08
CA GLU A 137 -9.27 2.63 1.13
C GLU A 137 -8.47 2.88 -0.14
N THR A 138 -8.46 4.13 -0.62
CA THR A 138 -7.67 4.54 -1.78
C THR A 138 -6.19 4.29 -1.55
N ARG A 139 -5.67 4.70 -0.39
CA ARG A 139 -4.27 4.46 -0.04
C ARG A 139 -3.94 2.98 0.08
N ALA A 140 -4.74 2.24 0.84
CA ALA A 140 -4.52 0.81 1.02
C ALA A 140 -4.48 0.08 -0.33
N TRP A 141 -5.36 0.50 -1.25
CA TRP A 141 -5.36 -0.02 -2.61
C TRP A 141 -4.13 0.40 -3.40
N LEU A 142 -3.72 1.67 -3.40
CA LEU A 142 -2.51 2.12 -4.10
C LEU A 142 -1.26 1.36 -3.64
N GLU A 143 -1.12 1.10 -2.34
CA GLU A 143 0.04 0.42 -1.76
C GLU A 143 0.04 -1.09 -2.04
N THR A 144 -1.11 -1.76 -1.96
CA THR A 144 -1.17 -3.23 -1.96
C THR A 144 -2.12 -3.82 -2.99
N GLY A 145 -3.24 -3.15 -3.28
CA GLY A 145 -4.25 -3.61 -4.23
C GLY A 145 -3.84 -3.43 -5.69
N TYR A 146 -3.27 -2.27 -6.04
CA TYR A 146 -2.89 -1.92 -7.41
C TYR A 146 -1.88 -2.91 -8.02
N PRO A 147 -0.78 -3.31 -7.34
CA PRO A 147 0.14 -4.30 -7.88
C PRO A 147 -0.53 -5.65 -8.19
N LEU A 148 -1.49 -6.07 -7.36
CA LEU A 148 -2.23 -7.32 -7.54
C LEU A 148 -3.23 -7.23 -8.70
N ALA A 149 -3.95 -6.12 -8.81
CA ALA A 149 -4.85 -5.85 -9.92
C ALA A 149 -4.09 -5.82 -11.25
N GLN A 150 -2.98 -5.07 -11.28
CA GLN A 150 -2.14 -4.95 -12.48
C GLN A 150 -1.52 -6.29 -12.89
N ALA A 151 -0.99 -7.07 -11.94
CA ALA A 151 -0.42 -8.39 -12.24
C ALA A 151 -1.46 -9.35 -12.84
N GLU A 152 -2.72 -9.26 -12.41
CA GLU A 152 -3.78 -10.07 -13.00
C GLU A 152 -4.12 -9.63 -14.43
N ASP A 153 -4.31 -8.34 -14.65
CA ASP A 153 -4.58 -7.80 -15.99
C ASP A 153 -3.42 -8.10 -16.96
N ASP A 154 -2.18 -7.99 -16.49
CA ASP A 154 -0.98 -8.29 -17.28
C ASP A 154 -0.91 -9.79 -17.66
N ARG A 155 -1.29 -10.71 -16.76
CA ARG A 155 -1.41 -12.14 -17.12
C ARG A 155 -2.49 -12.38 -18.17
N VAL A 156 -3.65 -11.72 -18.03
CA VAL A 156 -4.74 -11.82 -19.01
C VAL A 156 -4.28 -11.31 -20.38
N ALA A 157 -3.58 -10.18 -20.42
CA ALA A 157 -3.01 -9.64 -21.65
C ALA A 157 -2.04 -10.62 -22.32
N LEU A 158 -1.17 -11.28 -21.56
CA LEU A 158 -0.30 -12.34 -22.10
C LEU A 158 -1.08 -13.50 -22.72
N PHE A 159 -2.12 -13.99 -22.06
CA PHE A 159 -2.94 -15.08 -22.61
C PHE A 159 -3.66 -14.66 -23.89
N VAL A 160 -4.13 -13.41 -23.98
CA VAL A 160 -4.71 -12.87 -25.21
C VAL A 160 -3.67 -12.84 -26.32
N THR A 161 -2.46 -12.33 -26.05
CA THR A 161 -1.36 -12.30 -27.03
C THR A 161 -0.95 -13.71 -27.47
N LEU A 162 -0.89 -14.67 -26.54
CA LEU A 162 -0.62 -16.08 -26.85
C LEU A 162 -1.64 -16.65 -27.84
N GLY A 163 -2.94 -16.43 -27.59
CA GLY A 163 -4.00 -16.90 -28.47
C GLY A 163 -3.95 -16.26 -29.86
N GLN A 164 -3.59 -14.98 -29.94
CA GLN A 164 -3.38 -14.28 -31.20
C GLN A 164 -2.17 -14.84 -31.97
N ALA A 165 -1.05 -15.07 -31.28
CA ALA A 165 0.16 -15.66 -31.85
C ALA A 165 -0.08 -17.07 -32.40
N GLN A 166 -0.81 -17.91 -31.64
CA GLN A 166 -1.20 -19.25 -32.09
C GLN A 166 -2.07 -19.21 -33.34
N LYS A 167 -3.05 -18.30 -33.39
CA LYS A 167 -3.91 -18.10 -34.57
C LYS A 167 -3.13 -17.62 -35.79
N ALA A 168 -2.12 -16.77 -35.58
CA ALA A 168 -1.24 -16.28 -36.64
C ALA A 168 -0.17 -17.30 -37.06
N GLY A 169 0.04 -18.38 -36.29
CA GLY A 169 1.11 -19.35 -36.52
C GLY A 169 2.50 -18.85 -36.14
N ASP A 170 2.60 -17.79 -35.31
CA ASP A 170 3.88 -17.25 -34.85
C ASP A 170 4.45 -18.10 -33.71
N THR A 171 5.19 -19.14 -34.09
CA THR A 171 5.79 -20.07 -33.14
C THR A 171 6.85 -19.43 -32.24
N LYS A 172 7.52 -18.36 -32.68
CA LYS A 172 8.53 -17.66 -31.89
C LYS A 172 7.84 -16.91 -30.75
N LEU A 173 6.81 -16.13 -31.06
CA LEU A 173 6.05 -15.38 -30.06
C LEU A 173 5.36 -16.31 -29.06
N VAL A 174 4.84 -17.46 -29.52
CA VAL A 174 4.28 -18.49 -28.63
C VAL A 174 5.31 -19.02 -27.62
N GLN A 175 6.54 -19.33 -28.06
CA GLN A 175 7.60 -19.81 -27.17
C GLN A 175 8.01 -18.75 -26.15
N GLU A 176 8.13 -17.49 -26.59
CA GLU A 176 8.48 -16.37 -25.74
C GLU A 176 7.42 -16.13 -24.65
N VAL A 177 6.15 -16.09 -25.03
CA VAL A 177 5.04 -15.91 -24.07
C VAL A 177 4.92 -17.09 -23.11
N ASN A 178 5.08 -18.33 -23.58
CA ASN A 178 5.09 -19.50 -22.69
C ASN A 178 6.23 -19.42 -21.67
N GLY A 179 7.43 -18.96 -22.07
CA GLY A 179 8.55 -18.76 -21.15
C GLY A 179 8.28 -17.71 -20.08
N LEU A 180 7.50 -16.66 -20.38
CA LEU A 180 7.04 -15.69 -19.38
C LEU A 180 6.00 -16.31 -18.44
N LEU A 181 5.04 -17.06 -18.98
CA LEU A 181 4.01 -17.73 -18.20
C LEU A 181 4.58 -18.80 -17.25
N ASP A 182 5.62 -19.52 -17.64
CA ASP A 182 6.25 -20.54 -16.79
C ASP A 182 6.93 -19.93 -15.55
N ARG A 183 7.43 -18.70 -15.66
CA ARG A 183 8.11 -18.00 -14.55
C ARG A 183 7.14 -17.24 -13.66
N MET A 184 6.00 -16.80 -14.21
CA MET A 184 4.97 -16.04 -13.51
C MET A 184 5.49 -14.80 -12.76
N ASP A 185 6.55 -14.18 -13.27
CA ASP A 185 7.10 -12.95 -12.69
C ASP A 185 6.34 -11.72 -13.19
N ALA A 186 5.70 -10.98 -12.29
CA ALA A 186 4.82 -9.88 -12.67
C ALA A 186 5.58 -8.70 -13.32
N GLU A 187 6.78 -8.39 -12.83
CA GLU A 187 7.58 -7.26 -13.32
C GLU A 187 8.09 -7.54 -14.74
N GLU A 188 8.54 -8.77 -14.98
CA GLU A 188 9.02 -9.17 -16.28
C GLU A 188 7.89 -9.22 -17.31
N ILE A 189 6.74 -9.79 -16.94
CA ILE A 189 5.54 -9.80 -17.79
C ILE A 189 5.19 -8.36 -18.17
N ARG A 190 5.17 -7.44 -17.19
CA ARG A 190 4.83 -6.04 -17.44
C ARG A 190 5.83 -5.35 -18.36
N THR A 191 7.11 -5.56 -18.11
CA THR A 191 8.20 -4.97 -18.91
C THR A 191 8.09 -5.45 -20.36
N TRP A 192 7.85 -6.75 -20.55
CA TRP A 192 7.65 -7.34 -21.87
C TRP A 192 6.40 -6.78 -22.57
N LEU A 193 5.26 -6.72 -21.89
CA LEU A 193 4.02 -6.18 -22.45
C LEU A 193 4.15 -4.70 -22.84
N THR A 194 4.86 -3.92 -22.03
CA THR A 194 5.11 -2.50 -22.32
C THR A 194 5.93 -2.36 -23.60
N ALA A 195 7.02 -3.12 -23.72
CA ALA A 195 7.84 -3.12 -24.93
C ALA A 195 7.05 -3.61 -26.16
N HIS A 196 6.23 -4.64 -26.00
CA HIS A 196 5.45 -5.23 -27.09
C HIS A 196 4.33 -4.30 -27.60
N ARG A 197 3.69 -3.51 -26.72
CA ARG A 197 2.67 -2.51 -27.12
C ARG A 197 3.27 -1.29 -27.83
N THR A 198 4.54 -1.00 -27.61
CA THR A 198 5.24 0.15 -28.23
C THR A 198 5.92 -0.17 -29.56
N ALA A 199 6.04 -1.46 -29.91
CA ALA A 199 6.68 -1.95 -31.14
C ALA A 199 5.71 -1.93 -32.33
#